data_AF-A0A7X8GUD6-F1
#
_entry.id   AF-A0A7X8GUD6-F1
#
_cell.length_a   1.000
_cell.length_b   1.000
_cell.length_c   1.000
_cell.angle_alpha   90.00
_cell.angle_beta   90.00
_cell.angle_gamma   90.00
#
_symmetry.space_group_name_H-M   'P 1'
#
loop_
_entity.id
_entity.type
_entity.pdbx_description
1 polymer ?
#
loop_
_entity_poly.entity_id
_entity_poly.type
_entity_poly.pdbx_seq_one_letter_code
_entity_poly.pdbx_strand_id
1 'polypeptide(L)'
;VQRAIAYTRSHASEWGIHPDRIGVLGFSAGAHLSAMASTAYRTRTYPVVDSNDNVSLRPDFCILIYPAYLAGENFSITPELNVDADTPPTILIQTQDDTSHVNSSLFYYHALKEAGVPSALHIYPTGGHGYGLRNTGHTVNEWPHRVLSWLRDIRVIK
;
A
#
# COMPACT_ATOMS: atom_id res chain seq x y z
N VAL A 1 -1.85 12.34 -2.21
CA VAL A 1 -2.41 11.30 -1.31
C VAL A 1 -2.57 11.80 0.13
N GLN A 2 -1.55 12.36 0.78
CA GLN A 2 -1.65 12.86 2.17
C GLN A 2 -2.89 13.74 2.43
N ARG A 3 -3.16 14.74 1.57
CA ARG A 3 -4.37 15.58 1.71
C ARG A 3 -5.68 14.82 1.59
N ALA A 4 -5.74 13.79 0.74
CA ALA A 4 -6.94 12.96 0.63
C ALA A 4 -7.17 12.14 1.90
N ILE A 5 -6.11 11.62 2.53
CA ILE A 5 -6.19 10.94 3.84
C ILE A 5 -6.69 11.92 4.90
N ALA A 6 -6.08 13.11 4.98
CA ALA A 6 -6.45 14.13 5.96
C ALA A 6 -7.93 14.52 5.85
N TYR A 7 -8.36 14.83 4.61
CA TYR A 7 -9.73 15.21 4.32
C TYR A 7 -10.73 14.08 4.62
N THR A 8 -10.41 12.84 4.22
CA THR A 8 -11.27 11.68 4.53
C THR A 8 -11.38 11.46 6.03
N ARG A 9 -10.26 11.57 6.75
CA ARG A 9 -10.21 11.36 8.20
C ARG A 9 -10.93 12.45 8.97
N SER A 10 -10.84 13.71 8.53
CA SER A 10 -11.56 14.81 9.18
C SER A 10 -13.08 14.74 8.99
N HIS A 11 -13.56 14.15 7.89
CA HIS A 11 -14.99 13.95 7.59
C HIS A 11 -15.50 12.55 7.95
N ALA A 12 -14.67 11.71 8.57
CA ALA A 12 -15.01 10.29 8.79
C ALA A 12 -16.34 10.12 9.54
N SER A 13 -16.57 10.92 10.59
CA SER A 13 -17.82 10.89 11.36
C SER A 13 -19.04 11.28 10.54
N GLU A 14 -18.92 12.24 9.62
CA GLU A 14 -20.01 12.68 8.75
C GLU A 14 -20.39 11.58 7.74
N TRP A 15 -19.39 10.86 7.23
CA TRP A 15 -19.59 9.83 6.22
C TRP A 15 -19.87 8.43 6.80
N GLY A 16 -19.94 8.30 8.13
CA GLY A 16 -20.12 7.01 8.80
C GLY A 16 -18.92 6.06 8.64
N ILE A 17 -17.72 6.62 8.47
CA ILE A 17 -16.46 5.89 8.35
C ILE A 17 -15.75 5.87 9.71
N HIS A 18 -15.13 4.74 10.04
CA HIS A 18 -14.23 4.63 11.19
C HIS A 18 -12.91 5.37 10.91
N PRO A 19 -12.55 6.42 11.67
CA PRO A 19 -11.37 7.26 11.39
C PRO A 19 -10.02 6.53 11.56
N ASP A 20 -10.05 5.38 12.23
CA ASP A 20 -8.95 4.44 12.47
C ASP A 20 -8.93 3.26 11.47
N ARG A 21 -9.72 3.34 10.38
CA ARG A 21 -9.79 2.31 9.33
C ARG A 21 -9.72 2.91 7.92
N ILE A 22 -8.85 3.89 7.73
CA ILE A 22 -8.63 4.59 6.45
C ILE A 22 -7.30 4.11 5.85
N GLY A 23 -7.39 3.21 4.88
CA GLY A 23 -6.22 2.71 4.15
C GLY A 23 -5.98 3.38 2.80
N VAL A 24 -4.85 3.06 2.19
CA VAL A 24 -4.53 3.40 0.80
C VAL A 24 -4.38 2.15 -0.03
N LEU A 25 -4.87 2.20 -1.27
CA LEU A 25 -4.69 1.16 -2.27
C LEU A 25 -4.14 1.81 -3.53
N GLY A 26 -3.05 1.25 -4.06
CA GLY A 26 -2.43 1.74 -5.27
C GLY A 26 -2.05 0.63 -6.25
N PHE A 27 -2.03 1.00 -7.53
CA PHE A 27 -1.66 0.14 -8.65
C PHE A 27 -0.42 0.70 -9.34
N SER A 28 0.59 -0.11 -9.68
CA SER A 28 1.79 0.33 -10.43
C SER A 28 2.45 1.58 -9.81
N ALA A 29 2.63 2.67 -10.57
CA ALA A 29 3.11 3.96 -10.06
C ALA A 29 2.22 4.55 -8.94
N GLY A 30 0.92 4.27 -8.94
CA GLY A 30 0.02 4.63 -7.84
C GLY A 30 0.29 3.82 -6.56
N ALA A 31 0.82 2.60 -6.70
CA ALA A 31 1.29 1.81 -5.57
C ALA A 31 2.57 2.42 -4.98
N HIS A 32 3.48 2.94 -5.81
CA HIS A 32 4.61 3.73 -5.32
C HIS A 32 4.15 4.93 -4.48
N LEU A 33 3.18 5.69 -4.98
CA LEU A 33 2.61 6.82 -4.24
C LEU A 33 1.91 6.39 -2.94
N SER A 34 1.31 5.20 -2.90
CA SER A 34 0.69 4.63 -1.71
C SER A 34 1.74 4.16 -0.69
N ALA A 35 2.84 3.58 -1.14
CA ALA A 35 3.99 3.24 -0.31
C ALA A 35 4.62 4.52 0.29
N MET A 36 4.85 5.55 -0.53
CA MET A 36 5.33 6.86 -0.07
C MET A 36 4.38 7.51 0.95
N ALA A 37 3.07 7.45 0.74
CA ALA A 37 2.11 7.93 1.73
C ALA A 37 2.17 7.13 3.04
N SER A 38 2.60 5.88 2.99
CA SER A 38 2.69 4.97 4.14
C SER A 38 4.01 5.09 4.90
N THR A 39 5.08 5.62 4.28
CA THR A 39 6.42 5.71 4.88
C THR A 39 6.88 7.16 5.12
N ALA A 40 6.36 8.13 4.38
CA ALA A 40 6.75 9.55 4.49
C ALA A 40 5.67 10.42 5.15
N TYR A 41 4.67 9.85 5.83
CA TYR A 41 3.52 10.59 6.39
C TYR A 41 3.90 11.59 7.50
N ARG A 42 5.07 11.47 8.13
CA ARG A 42 5.56 12.40 9.15
C ARG A 42 6.00 13.74 8.55
N THR A 43 6.36 13.75 7.27
CA THR A 43 6.74 14.96 6.55
C THR A 43 5.64 15.32 5.57
N ARG A 44 4.99 16.46 5.80
CA ARG A 44 3.94 16.94 4.91
C ARG A 44 4.53 17.43 3.60
N THR A 45 4.01 16.94 2.48
CA THR A 45 4.50 17.29 1.13
C THR A 45 3.69 18.41 0.46
N TYR A 46 2.81 19.08 1.22
CA TYR A 46 1.95 20.17 0.76
C TYR A 46 1.71 21.18 1.89
N PRO A 47 1.45 22.47 1.61
CA PRO A 47 1.15 23.44 2.65
C PRO A 47 -0.17 23.13 3.35
N VAL A 48 -0.28 23.46 4.63
CA VAL A 48 -1.57 23.41 5.34
C VAL A 48 -2.56 24.34 4.66
N VAL A 49 -3.76 23.82 4.36
CA VAL A 49 -4.82 24.53 3.64
C VAL A 49 -5.92 24.99 4.60
N ASP A 50 -6.34 24.12 5.52
CA ASP A 50 -7.44 24.37 6.47
C ASP A 50 -7.38 23.46 7.70
N SER A 51 -8.39 23.51 8.57
CA SER A 51 -8.47 22.68 9.78
C SER A 51 -8.55 21.17 9.50
N ASN A 52 -8.92 20.74 8.30
CA ASN A 52 -8.94 19.31 7.92
C ASN A 52 -7.52 18.72 7.90
N ASP A 53 -6.48 19.54 7.88
CA ASP A 53 -5.10 19.11 7.94
C ASP A 53 -4.62 18.78 9.35
N ASN A 54 -5.37 19.10 10.40
CA ASN A 54 -5.01 18.89 11.81
C ASN A 54 -5.31 17.46 12.29
N VAL A 55 -5.08 16.46 11.43
CA VAL A 55 -5.25 15.03 11.71
C VAL A 55 -4.01 14.27 11.26
N SER A 56 -3.86 13.03 11.74
CA SER A 56 -2.79 12.14 11.25
C SER A 56 -2.87 11.98 9.73
N LEU A 57 -1.71 11.95 9.06
CA LEU A 57 -1.59 11.65 7.63
C LEU A 57 -1.29 10.17 7.35
N ARG A 58 -1.03 9.38 8.41
CA ARG A 58 -0.69 7.96 8.31
C ARG A 58 -1.92 7.16 7.84
N PRO A 59 -1.84 6.34 6.78
CA PRO A 59 -2.85 5.34 6.48
C PRO A 59 -2.92 4.28 7.59
N ASP A 60 -4.08 3.69 7.83
CA ASP A 60 -4.23 2.62 8.83
C ASP A 60 -3.78 1.26 8.28
N PHE A 61 -3.81 1.07 6.96
CA PHE A 61 -3.30 -0.08 6.22
C PHE A 61 -2.94 0.32 4.78
N CYS A 62 -2.10 -0.47 4.12
CA CYS A 62 -1.65 -0.23 2.74
C CYS A 62 -1.84 -1.48 1.87
N ILE A 63 -2.34 -1.30 0.65
CA ILE A 63 -2.55 -2.37 -0.33
C ILE A 63 -1.83 -1.97 -1.62
N LEU A 64 -0.81 -2.76 -2.00
CA LEU A 64 0.02 -2.50 -3.17
C LEU A 64 -0.21 -3.58 -4.21
N ILE A 65 -0.72 -3.18 -5.38
CA ILE A 65 -1.01 -4.09 -6.48
C ILE A 65 -0.03 -3.79 -7.63
N TYR A 66 0.76 -4.80 -8.00
CA TYR A 66 1.89 -4.73 -8.95
C TYR A 66 2.72 -3.46 -8.82
N PRO A 67 3.26 -3.14 -7.63
CA PRO A 67 3.99 -1.90 -7.43
C PRO A 67 5.22 -1.80 -8.34
N ALA A 68 5.47 -0.60 -8.84
CA ALA A 68 6.64 -0.26 -9.63
C ALA A 68 7.47 0.81 -8.90
N TYR A 69 8.78 0.87 -9.16
CA TYR A 69 9.69 1.91 -8.62
C TYR A 69 9.96 1.85 -7.10
N LEU A 70 9.77 0.70 -6.45
CA LEU A 70 10.12 0.54 -5.03
C LEU A 70 11.49 -0.11 -4.83
N ALA A 71 11.99 -0.83 -5.85
CA ALA A 71 13.27 -1.53 -5.79
C ALA A 71 14.46 -0.60 -6.06
N GLY A 72 15.43 -0.63 -5.17
CA GLY A 72 16.78 -0.09 -5.35
C GLY A 72 17.78 -1.16 -5.78
N GLU A 73 19.07 -0.83 -5.69
CA GLU A 73 20.16 -1.77 -5.97
C GLU A 73 20.38 -2.75 -4.81
N ASN A 74 21.09 -3.86 -5.06
CA ASN A 74 21.56 -4.77 -4.00
C ASN A 74 20.47 -5.25 -3.00
N PHE A 75 19.29 -5.60 -3.51
CA PHE A 75 18.17 -6.10 -2.70
C PHE A 75 17.62 -5.06 -1.69
N SER A 76 17.80 -3.77 -1.96
CA SER A 76 17.30 -2.66 -1.14
C SER A 76 16.07 -1.99 -1.76
N ILE A 77 15.41 -1.11 -1.00
CA ILE A 77 14.34 -0.23 -1.51
C ILE A 77 14.91 1.13 -1.94
N THR A 78 14.15 1.90 -2.70
CA THR A 78 14.55 3.26 -3.07
C THR A 78 14.69 4.17 -1.84
N PRO A 79 15.63 5.13 -1.84
CA PRO A 79 15.98 5.92 -0.64
C PRO A 79 14.85 6.84 -0.14
N GLU A 80 13.86 7.15 -0.99
CA GLU A 80 12.69 7.93 -0.60
C GLU A 80 11.70 7.15 0.29
N LEU A 81 11.79 5.81 0.32
CA LEU A 81 10.92 4.95 1.12
C LEU A 81 11.52 4.72 2.52
N ASN A 82 10.99 5.44 3.50
CA ASN A 82 11.43 5.34 4.90
C ASN A 82 10.59 4.31 5.68
N VAL A 83 10.91 3.03 5.51
CA VAL A 83 10.24 1.94 6.24
C VAL A 83 10.73 1.89 7.69
N ASP A 84 9.79 1.88 8.63
CA ASP A 84 10.04 1.79 10.07
C ASP A 84 8.97 0.91 10.76
N ALA A 85 9.10 0.67 12.06
CA ALA A 85 8.16 -0.17 12.83
C ALA A 85 6.73 0.41 12.90
N ASP A 86 6.54 1.69 12.62
CA ASP A 86 5.24 2.34 12.61
C ASP A 86 4.62 2.37 11.20
N THR A 87 5.32 1.87 10.17
CA THR A 87 4.78 1.74 8.81
C THR A 87 3.52 0.86 8.88
N PRO A 88 2.41 1.24 8.22
CA PRO A 88 1.15 0.52 8.35
C PRO A 88 1.24 -0.92 7.84
N PRO A 89 0.42 -1.83 8.39
CA PRO A 89 0.29 -3.18 7.86
C PRO A 89 0.06 -3.14 6.35
N THR A 90 0.82 -3.95 5.61
CA THR A 90 0.85 -3.87 4.14
C THR A 90 0.69 -5.23 3.49
N ILE A 91 -0.20 -5.32 2.51
CA ILE A 91 -0.28 -6.47 1.59
C ILE A 91 0.21 -6.08 0.20
N LEU A 92 1.02 -6.94 -0.39
CA LEU A 92 1.54 -6.82 -1.74
C LEU A 92 1.02 -7.96 -2.62
N ILE A 93 0.47 -7.61 -3.78
CA ILE A 93 0.05 -8.57 -4.79
C ILE A 93 0.87 -8.32 -6.05
N GLN A 94 1.57 -9.33 -6.56
CA GLN A 94 2.39 -9.21 -7.76
C GLN A 94 2.34 -10.47 -8.63
N THR A 95 2.73 -10.34 -9.89
CA THR A 95 2.95 -11.47 -10.79
C THR A 95 4.44 -11.65 -11.05
N GLN A 96 4.88 -12.90 -11.20
CA GLN A 96 6.29 -13.24 -11.40
C GLN A 96 6.76 -12.92 -12.82
N ASP A 97 5.86 -13.00 -13.80
CA ASP A 97 6.11 -12.64 -15.20
C ASP A 97 6.13 -11.13 -15.46
N ASP A 98 5.82 -10.30 -14.46
CA ASP A 98 6.11 -8.85 -14.46
C ASP A 98 7.59 -8.58 -14.11
N THR A 99 8.50 -9.07 -14.98
CA THR A 99 9.93 -9.13 -14.70
C THR A 99 10.58 -7.77 -14.43
N SER A 100 10.01 -6.70 -14.98
CA SER A 100 10.52 -5.33 -14.79
C SER A 100 10.24 -4.79 -13.38
N HIS A 101 9.23 -5.31 -12.69
CA HIS A 101 8.74 -4.74 -11.44
C HIS A 101 8.55 -5.74 -10.31
N VAL A 102 8.70 -7.05 -10.53
CA VAL A 102 8.59 -8.07 -9.46
C VAL A 102 9.48 -7.77 -8.25
N ASN A 103 10.69 -7.23 -8.49
CA ASN A 103 11.62 -6.84 -7.43
C ASN A 103 11.08 -5.71 -6.54
N SER A 104 10.21 -4.83 -7.05
CA SER A 104 9.57 -3.78 -6.21
C SER A 104 8.74 -4.39 -5.09
N SER A 105 8.10 -5.54 -5.33
CA SER A 105 7.34 -6.24 -4.29
C SER A 105 8.25 -7.04 -3.36
N LEU A 106 9.25 -7.73 -3.91
CA LEU A 106 10.17 -8.56 -3.12
C LEU A 106 10.99 -7.72 -2.15
N PHE A 107 11.59 -6.63 -2.61
CA PHE A 107 12.50 -5.82 -1.80
C PHE A 107 11.74 -5.01 -0.76
N TYR A 108 10.56 -4.47 -1.12
CA TYR A 108 9.72 -3.76 -0.16
C TYR A 108 9.15 -4.67 0.92
N TYR A 109 8.69 -5.88 0.56
CA TYR A 109 8.27 -6.87 1.54
C TYR A 109 9.41 -7.25 2.50
N HIS A 110 10.63 -7.42 1.97
CA HIS A 110 11.79 -7.69 2.81
C HIS A 110 12.06 -6.54 3.80
N ALA A 111 12.05 -5.29 3.33
CA ALA A 111 12.24 -4.13 4.21
C ALA A 111 11.15 -4.02 5.29
N LEU A 112 9.88 -4.26 4.95
CA LEU A 112 8.78 -4.32 5.92
C LEU A 112 9.01 -5.40 6.99
N LYS A 113 9.45 -6.59 6.57
CA LYS A 113 9.76 -7.70 7.47
C LYS A 113 10.91 -7.34 8.43
N GLU A 114 12.00 -6.78 7.92
CA GLU A 114 13.14 -6.37 8.75
C GLU A 114 12.76 -5.30 9.78
N ALA A 115 11.81 -4.42 9.45
CA ALA A 115 11.26 -3.42 10.37
C ALA A 115 10.19 -3.98 11.34
N GLY A 116 9.83 -5.27 11.24
CA GLY A 116 8.82 -5.89 12.10
C GLY A 116 7.37 -5.51 11.76
N VAL A 117 7.12 -4.98 10.56
CA VAL A 117 5.78 -4.57 10.12
C VAL A 117 4.95 -5.79 9.71
N PRO A 118 3.72 -5.95 10.26
CA PRO A 118 2.81 -7.00 9.80
C PRO A 118 2.53 -6.87 8.30
N SER A 119 2.90 -7.89 7.53
CA SER A 119 2.82 -7.81 6.08
C SER A 119 2.47 -9.15 5.43
N ALA A 120 1.92 -9.07 4.22
CA ALA A 120 1.61 -10.23 3.38
C ALA A 120 2.12 -9.97 1.95
N LEU A 121 2.61 -11.02 1.30
CA LEU A 121 3.06 -10.98 -0.09
C LEU A 121 2.46 -12.18 -0.84
N HIS A 122 1.74 -11.91 -1.92
CA HIS A 122 1.26 -12.91 -2.86
C HIS A 122 1.92 -12.68 -4.23
N ILE A 123 2.67 -13.67 -4.68
CA ILE A 123 3.23 -13.70 -6.04
C ILE A 123 2.54 -14.79 -6.83
N TYR A 124 1.90 -14.43 -7.93
CA TYR A 124 1.30 -15.36 -8.88
C TYR A 124 2.26 -15.62 -10.05
N PRO A 125 2.32 -16.83 -10.62
CA PRO A 125 3.24 -17.11 -11.73
C PRO A 125 3.00 -16.27 -12.99
N THR A 126 1.73 -15.99 -13.31
CA THR A 126 1.33 -15.40 -14.60
C THR A 126 0.21 -14.37 -14.43
N GLY A 127 0.29 -13.31 -15.21
CA GLY A 127 -0.72 -12.25 -15.30
C GLY A 127 -0.20 -10.94 -15.88
N GLY A 128 1.12 -10.80 -16.03
CA GLY A 128 1.78 -9.61 -16.56
C GLY A 128 1.61 -8.39 -15.67
N HIS A 129 2.02 -7.23 -16.17
CA HIS A 129 1.81 -5.95 -15.49
C HIS A 129 0.40 -5.41 -15.76
N GLY A 130 -0.17 -4.65 -14.81
CA GLY A 130 -1.38 -3.86 -15.07
C GLY A 130 -2.66 -4.68 -15.24
N TYR A 131 -2.76 -5.86 -14.61
CA TYR A 131 -3.93 -6.74 -14.70
C TYR A 131 -5.20 -6.12 -14.11
N GLY A 132 -5.08 -5.22 -13.12
CA GLY A 132 -6.22 -4.57 -12.47
C GLY A 132 -7.26 -5.58 -11.96
N LEU A 133 -8.53 -5.35 -12.30
CA LEU A 133 -9.63 -6.30 -12.04
C LEU A 133 -10.06 -7.09 -13.28
N ARG A 134 -9.32 -7.00 -14.39
CA ARG A 134 -9.70 -7.69 -15.64
C ARG A 134 -9.50 -9.19 -15.47
N ASN A 135 -10.40 -9.99 -16.04
CA ASN A 135 -10.16 -11.43 -16.16
C ASN A 135 -8.96 -11.65 -17.09
N THR A 136 -7.87 -12.20 -16.56
CA THR A 136 -6.66 -12.51 -17.33
C THR A 136 -6.63 -13.97 -17.76
N GLY A 137 -7.56 -14.80 -17.29
CA GLY A 137 -7.54 -16.25 -17.47
C GLY A 137 -6.51 -16.95 -16.57
N HIS A 138 -5.92 -16.23 -15.61
CA HIS A 138 -4.88 -16.73 -14.72
C HIS A 138 -5.27 -16.59 -13.24
N THR A 139 -4.58 -17.30 -12.35
CA THR A 139 -4.86 -17.32 -10.91
C THR A 139 -4.73 -15.96 -10.23
N VAL A 140 -4.01 -15.00 -10.83
CA VAL A 140 -3.92 -13.62 -10.32
C VAL A 140 -5.29 -12.99 -10.13
N ASN A 141 -6.32 -13.42 -10.87
CA ASN A 141 -7.70 -12.97 -10.69
C ASN A 141 -8.28 -13.20 -9.29
N GLU A 142 -7.66 -14.05 -8.47
CA GLU A 142 -8.04 -14.25 -7.07
C GLU A 142 -7.59 -13.13 -6.12
N TRP A 143 -6.72 -12.21 -6.56
CA TRP A 143 -6.12 -11.22 -5.66
C TRP A 143 -7.11 -10.40 -4.82
N PRO A 144 -8.30 -9.99 -5.32
CA PRO A 144 -9.24 -9.24 -4.49
C PRO A 144 -9.72 -10.07 -3.29
N HIS A 145 -9.90 -11.38 -3.47
CA HIS A 145 -10.27 -12.29 -2.39
C HIS A 145 -9.15 -12.44 -1.35
N ARG A 146 -7.88 -12.42 -1.78
CA ARG A 146 -6.73 -12.41 -0.86
C ARG A 146 -6.68 -11.13 -0.03
N VAL A 147 -6.89 -9.97 -0.66
CA VAL A 147 -6.98 -8.69 0.05
C VAL A 147 -8.14 -8.68 1.04
N LEU A 148 -9.34 -9.15 0.65
CA LEU A 148 -10.48 -9.24 1.56
C LEU A 148 -10.21 -10.17 2.75
N SER A 149 -9.54 -11.30 2.53
CA SER A 149 -9.17 -12.23 3.61
C SER A 149 -8.19 -11.57 4.57
N TRP A 150 -7.15 -10.92 4.04
CA TRP A 150 -6.17 -10.20 4.85
C TRP A 150 -6.79 -9.05 5.64
N LEU A 151 -7.72 -8.28 5.06
CA LEU A 151 -8.43 -7.20 5.77
C LEU A 151 -9.26 -7.72 6.95
N ARG A 152 -9.76 -8.96 6.89
CA ARG A 152 -10.41 -9.63 8.04
C ARG A 152 -9.38 -10.04 9.09
N ASP A 153 -8.24 -10.59 8.68
CA ASP A 153 -7.18 -10.99 9.59
C ASP A 153 -6.65 -9.81 10.43
N ILE A 154 -6.52 -8.63 9.81
CA ILE A 154 -6.15 -7.39 10.49
C ILE A 154 -7.34 -6.62 11.10
N ARG A 155 -8.54 -7.23 11.09
CA ARG A 155 -9.78 -6.72 11.73
C ARG A 155 -10.28 -5.37 11.21
N VAL A 156 -9.94 -5.01 9.97
CA VAL A 156 -10.48 -3.81 9.30
C VAL A 156 -11.95 -4.06 8.92
N ILE A 157 -12.26 -5.24 8.39
CA ILE A 157 -13.61 -5.68 8.03
C ILE A 157 -14.00 -6.97 8.78
N LYS A 158 -15.30 -7.25 8.83
CA LYS A 158 -15.86 -8.47 9.46
C LYS A 158 -15.85 -9.68 8.52
#